data_AF-A0A1G4XIT0-F1
#
_entry.id   AF-A0A1G4XIT0-F1
#
_cell.length_a   1.000
_cell.length_b   1.000
_cell.length_c   1.000
_cell.angle_alpha   90.00
_cell.angle_beta   90.00
_cell.angle_gamma   90.00
#
_symmetry.space_group_name_H-M   'P 1'
#
loop_
_entity.id
_entity.type
_entity.pdbx_description
1 polymer ?
#
loop_
_entity_poly.entity_id
_entity_poly.type
_entity_poly.pdbx_seq_one_letter_code
_entity_poly.pdbx_strand_id
1 'polypeptide(L)'
;MTGTQVEAPIRAEEHLFWTTKEEQVLRERYQSGGAIECSSELPNRTILSIYAHAAKIGLKTSARKPPYKSSEHIDQAIRVTYQSTPKKGDIEALASRIMRPRWWVSRRAWQLGLVVPRFKEEPWSDVELELLDRHAHKNPEVIKLIFKKNGYERTATAIVNKRKRLELGLKLNPDPDHLTARQVAGLMGVDSGTVKRWIELEGLPAVRQGTKRTPQQGGDLWRINVRKLRLWIGSHAVQVDLRKVDRFWFIDLMANR
;
A
#
# COMPACT_ATOMS: atom_id res chain seq x y z
N MET A 1 22.25 -9.44 51.37
CA MET A 1 22.79 -8.62 50.26
C MET A 1 22.68 -9.43 48.98
N THR A 2 21.60 -9.28 48.23
CA THR A 2 21.44 -9.87 46.89
C THR A 2 21.19 -8.71 45.95
N GLY A 3 22.26 -8.26 45.29
CA GLY A 3 22.22 -7.15 44.35
C GLY A 3 21.40 -7.54 43.13
N THR A 4 20.28 -6.85 42.95
CA THR A 4 19.51 -6.85 41.71
C THR A 4 20.40 -6.30 40.60
N GLN A 5 20.88 -7.16 39.70
CA GLN A 5 21.50 -6.71 38.46
C GLN A 5 20.42 -6.07 37.59
N VAL A 6 20.57 -4.76 37.37
CA VAL A 6 19.75 -4.01 36.41
C VAL A 6 20.43 -4.21 35.05
N GLU A 7 19.81 -4.99 34.17
CA GLU A 7 20.28 -5.17 32.78
C GLU A 7 20.30 -3.82 32.06
N ALA A 8 21.45 -3.50 31.44
CA ALA A 8 21.64 -2.28 30.67
C ALA A 8 20.77 -2.28 29.40
N PRO A 9 20.22 -1.14 28.97
CA PRO A 9 19.46 -1.06 27.73
C PRO A 9 20.36 -1.31 26.52
N ILE A 10 20.01 -2.34 25.74
CA ILE A 10 20.72 -2.77 24.53
C ILE A 10 20.65 -1.67 23.46
N ARG A 11 21.78 -1.43 22.76
CA ARG A 11 21.91 -0.41 21.70
C ARG A 11 21.06 -0.76 20.48
N ALA A 12 20.45 0.26 19.87
CA ALA A 12 19.58 0.14 18.68
C ALA A 12 20.22 -0.60 17.48
N GLU A 13 21.54 -0.68 17.43
CA GLU A 13 22.33 -1.34 16.38
C GLU A 13 22.26 -2.87 16.41
N GLU A 14 22.02 -3.48 17.58
CA GLU A 14 21.96 -4.94 17.72
C GLU A 14 20.69 -5.56 17.09
N HIS A 15 19.67 -4.74 16.79
CA HIS A 15 18.46 -5.20 16.12
C HIS A 15 18.63 -5.36 14.59
N LEU A 16 19.74 -4.93 14.00
CA LEU A 16 19.94 -4.98 12.54
C LEU A 16 20.56 -6.31 12.06
N PHE A 17 21.40 -6.94 12.88
CA PHE A 17 22.17 -8.12 12.48
C PHE A 17 21.80 -9.34 13.30
N TRP A 18 21.59 -10.47 12.63
CA TRP A 18 21.38 -11.78 13.29
C TRP A 18 22.70 -12.32 13.78
N THR A 19 22.78 -12.62 15.08
CA THR A 19 23.97 -13.23 15.67
C THR A 19 23.97 -14.74 15.49
N THR A 20 25.15 -15.36 15.53
CA THR A 20 25.30 -16.82 15.46
C THR A 20 24.46 -17.55 16.53
N LYS A 21 24.34 -16.96 17.73
CA LYS A 21 23.54 -17.49 18.83
C LYS A 21 22.05 -17.49 18.49
N GLU A 22 21.54 -16.40 17.92
CA GLU A 22 20.13 -16.32 17.51
C GLU A 22 19.83 -17.26 16.33
N GLU A 23 20.75 -17.42 15.38
CA GLU A 23 20.61 -18.40 14.31
C GLU A 23 20.61 -19.85 14.81
N GLN A 24 21.43 -20.15 15.83
CA GLN A 24 21.43 -21.47 16.46
C GLN A 24 20.07 -21.77 17.10
N VAL A 25 19.51 -20.81 17.84
CA VAL A 25 18.15 -20.92 18.43
C VAL A 25 17.11 -21.21 17.34
N LEU A 26 17.18 -20.51 16.20
CA LEU A 26 16.30 -20.79 15.07
C LEU A 26 16.48 -22.21 14.53
N ARG A 27 17.71 -22.69 14.32
CA ARG A 27 17.96 -24.04 13.79
C ARG A 27 17.43 -25.15 14.70
N GLU A 28 17.52 -24.95 16.01
CA GLU A 28 17.08 -25.94 17.01
C GLU A 28 15.56 -25.94 17.22
N ARG A 29 14.93 -24.75 17.28
CA ARG A 29 13.54 -24.61 17.75
C ARG A 29 12.54 -24.28 16.64
N TYR A 30 12.98 -23.76 15.51
CA TYR A 30 12.04 -23.34 14.46
C TYR A 30 11.33 -24.53 13.79
N GLN A 31 11.99 -25.70 13.76
CA GLN A 31 11.41 -26.90 13.17
C GLN A 31 10.17 -27.37 13.94
N SER A 32 10.21 -27.38 15.28
CA SER A 32 9.13 -27.86 16.17
C SER A 32 7.94 -26.91 16.23
N GLY A 33 8.15 -25.65 16.61
CA GLY A 33 7.08 -24.69 16.91
C GLY A 33 7.11 -23.40 16.10
N GLY A 34 8.03 -23.30 15.14
CA GLY A 34 8.14 -22.15 14.25
C GLY A 34 8.49 -20.85 15.00
N ALA A 35 8.03 -19.73 14.45
CA ALA A 35 8.40 -18.41 14.96
C ALA A 35 7.85 -18.10 16.37
N ILE A 36 6.75 -18.75 16.79
CA ILE A 36 6.16 -18.51 18.11
C ILE A 36 7.06 -19.08 19.20
N GLU A 37 7.52 -20.31 19.04
CA GLU A 37 8.43 -20.95 19.99
C GLU A 37 9.78 -20.22 20.05
N CYS A 38 10.30 -19.79 18.89
CA CYS A 38 11.54 -19.01 18.84
C CYS A 38 11.38 -17.62 19.49
N SER A 39 10.19 -17.02 19.47
CA SER A 39 9.95 -15.68 20.04
C SER A 39 10.08 -15.65 21.57
N SER A 40 9.91 -16.78 22.25
CA SER A 40 10.11 -16.87 23.70
C SER A 40 11.59 -16.77 24.10
N GLU A 41 12.48 -17.27 23.24
CA GLU A 41 13.94 -17.26 23.44
C GLU A 41 14.63 -16.06 22.76
N LEU A 42 13.89 -15.33 21.92
CA LEU A 42 14.36 -14.17 21.16
C LEU A 42 13.49 -12.93 21.48
N PRO A 43 13.48 -12.43 22.74
CA PRO A 43 12.61 -11.33 23.15
C PRO A 43 12.87 -10.01 22.39
N ASN A 44 14.10 -9.86 21.87
CA ASN A 44 14.52 -8.69 21.10
C ASN A 44 14.16 -8.77 19.60
N ARG A 45 13.51 -9.85 19.17
CA ARG A 45 13.10 -10.06 17.78
C ARG A 45 11.59 -10.13 17.65
N THR A 46 11.07 -9.39 16.68
CA THR A 46 9.66 -9.53 16.33
C THR A 46 9.43 -10.85 15.61
N ILE A 47 8.24 -11.42 15.77
CA ILE A 47 7.79 -12.64 15.08
C ILE A 47 8.00 -12.53 13.55
N LEU A 48 7.75 -11.34 12.98
CA LEU A 48 7.95 -11.08 11.55
C LEU A 48 9.44 -11.15 11.15
N SER A 49 10.34 -10.60 11.97
CA SER A 49 11.78 -10.68 11.74
C SER A 49 12.27 -12.13 11.79
N ILE A 50 11.80 -12.91 12.76
CA ILE A 50 12.07 -14.34 12.88
C ILE A 50 11.60 -15.10 11.63
N TYR A 51 10.39 -14.84 11.14
CA TYR A 51 9.90 -15.46 9.89
C TYR A 51 10.76 -15.09 8.69
N ALA A 52 11.10 -13.81 8.53
CA ALA A 52 11.89 -13.33 7.40
C ALA A 52 13.29 -13.96 7.39
N HIS A 53 13.93 -14.05 8.55
CA HIS A 53 15.26 -14.65 8.65
C HIS A 53 15.24 -16.16 8.48
N ALA A 54 14.32 -16.86 9.14
CA ALA A 54 14.15 -18.30 8.97
C ALA A 54 13.91 -18.69 7.49
N ALA A 55 13.12 -17.90 6.76
CA ALA A 55 12.93 -18.08 5.32
C ALA A 55 14.24 -17.85 4.53
N LYS A 56 15.03 -16.83 4.90
CA LYS A 56 16.34 -16.54 4.28
C LYS A 56 17.35 -17.68 4.47
N ILE A 57 17.38 -18.31 5.64
CA ILE A 57 18.26 -19.46 5.93
C ILE A 57 17.63 -20.82 5.60
N GLY A 58 16.45 -20.83 4.95
CA GLY A 58 15.80 -22.04 4.43
C GLY A 58 15.13 -22.94 5.48
N LEU A 59 14.92 -22.46 6.70
CA LEU A 59 14.25 -23.23 7.75
C LEU A 59 12.75 -23.38 7.45
N LYS A 60 12.22 -24.58 7.74
CA LYS A 60 10.81 -24.91 7.58
C LYS A 60 10.31 -25.55 8.87
N THR A 61 9.10 -25.22 9.26
CA THR A 61 8.43 -25.92 10.36
C THR A 61 7.95 -27.30 9.88
N SER A 62 8.10 -28.33 10.71
CA SER A 62 7.49 -29.64 10.50
C SER A 62 6.01 -29.67 10.94
N ALA A 63 5.58 -28.70 11.74
CA ALA A 63 4.21 -28.63 12.24
C ALA A 63 3.25 -28.15 11.15
N ARG A 64 2.52 -29.07 10.54
CA ARG A 64 1.34 -28.72 9.74
C ARG A 64 0.18 -28.50 10.69
N LYS A 65 -0.41 -27.29 10.66
CA LYS A 65 -1.69 -27.06 11.36
C LYS A 65 -2.74 -28.03 10.78
N PRO A 66 -3.49 -28.75 11.63
CA PRO A 66 -4.51 -29.66 11.13
C PRO A 66 -5.55 -28.85 10.32
N PRO A 67 -6.09 -29.41 9.24
CA PRO A 67 -7.11 -28.73 8.47
C PRO A 67 -8.35 -28.51 9.33
N TYR A 68 -8.97 -27.33 9.17
CA TYR A 68 -10.25 -27.04 9.82
C TYR A 68 -11.33 -27.98 9.27
N LYS A 69 -11.92 -28.79 10.16
CA LYS A 69 -13.04 -29.67 9.83
C LYS A 69 -14.36 -28.91 9.89
N SER A 70 -15.27 -29.23 8.95
CA SER A 70 -16.67 -28.79 9.01
C SER A 70 -17.53 -29.78 9.78
N SER A 71 -18.71 -29.31 10.20
CA SER A 71 -19.79 -30.12 10.75
C SER A 71 -21.13 -29.51 10.31
N GLU A 72 -22.21 -30.27 10.38
CA GLU A 72 -23.53 -29.78 9.96
C GLU A 72 -23.97 -28.54 10.76
N HIS A 73 -23.68 -28.50 12.06
CA HIS A 73 -23.94 -27.33 12.90
C HIS A 73 -23.19 -26.08 12.40
N ILE A 74 -21.93 -26.23 11.98
CA ILE A 74 -21.14 -25.12 11.42
C ILE A 74 -21.73 -24.68 10.08
N ASP A 75 -22.03 -25.62 9.19
CA ASP A 75 -22.57 -25.31 7.87
C ASP A 75 -23.95 -24.64 7.98
N GLN A 76 -24.79 -25.07 8.94
CA GLN A 76 -26.07 -24.43 9.20
C GLN A 76 -25.92 -23.01 9.73
N ALA A 77 -24.97 -22.74 10.63
CA ALA A 77 -24.69 -21.38 11.09
C ALA A 77 -24.23 -20.47 9.95
N ILE A 78 -23.46 -21.01 9.00
CA ILE A 78 -23.08 -20.30 7.77
C ILE A 78 -24.31 -20.04 6.90
N ARG A 79 -25.14 -21.05 6.62
CA ARG A 79 -26.36 -20.89 5.82
C ARG A 79 -27.28 -19.80 6.38
N VAL A 80 -27.56 -19.83 7.69
CA VAL A 80 -28.41 -18.84 8.37
C VAL A 80 -27.85 -17.42 8.20
N THR A 81 -26.53 -17.26 8.31
CA THR A 81 -25.91 -15.94 8.16
C THR A 81 -26.05 -15.41 6.73
N TYR A 82 -25.99 -16.31 5.73
CA TYR A 82 -26.14 -15.99 4.31
C TYR A 82 -27.58 -16.02 3.78
N GLN A 83 -28.58 -16.34 4.62
CA GLN A 83 -30.01 -16.20 4.25
C GLN A 83 -30.37 -14.74 3.95
N SER A 84 -29.66 -13.81 4.59
CA SER A 84 -29.67 -12.39 4.26
C SER A 84 -28.30 -11.95 3.78
N THR A 85 -28.20 -10.84 3.05
CA THR A 85 -26.92 -10.29 2.63
C THR A 85 -26.11 -9.86 3.86
N PRO A 86 -24.99 -10.52 4.20
CA PRO A 86 -24.24 -10.22 5.42
C PRO A 86 -23.65 -8.81 5.37
N LYS A 87 -23.77 -8.05 6.45
CA LYS A 87 -23.19 -6.71 6.59
C LYS A 87 -21.71 -6.80 6.99
N LYS A 88 -21.04 -5.65 6.92
CA LYS A 88 -19.65 -5.51 7.37
C LYS A 88 -19.55 -5.90 8.85
N GLY A 89 -18.76 -6.92 9.14
CA GLY A 89 -18.52 -7.42 10.50
C GLY A 89 -19.26 -8.73 10.83
N ASP A 90 -20.37 -9.04 10.15
CA ASP A 90 -21.19 -10.23 10.46
C ASP A 90 -20.40 -11.53 10.26
N ILE A 91 -19.60 -11.60 9.20
CA ILE A 91 -18.74 -12.76 8.91
C ILE A 91 -17.62 -12.89 9.96
N GLU A 92 -17.14 -11.77 10.52
CA GLU A 92 -16.11 -11.79 11.58
C GLU A 92 -16.69 -12.26 12.92
N ALA A 93 -17.91 -11.81 13.23
CA ALA A 93 -18.67 -12.26 14.40
C ALA A 93 -19.00 -13.75 14.30
N LEU A 94 -19.46 -14.21 13.11
CA LEU A 94 -19.69 -15.62 12.85
C LEU A 94 -18.40 -16.43 13.03
N ALA A 95 -17.30 -16.00 12.39
CA ALA A 95 -15.98 -16.63 12.46
C ALA A 95 -15.51 -16.84 13.91
N SER A 96 -15.62 -15.79 14.73
CA SER A 96 -15.32 -15.85 16.17
C SER A 96 -16.22 -16.86 16.89
N ARG A 97 -17.53 -16.84 16.64
CA ARG A 97 -18.50 -17.73 17.30
C ARG A 97 -18.31 -19.21 16.98
N ILE A 98 -17.97 -19.55 15.74
CA ILE A 98 -17.73 -20.96 15.33
C ILE A 98 -16.26 -21.38 15.46
N MET A 99 -15.41 -20.51 16.01
CA MET A 99 -13.97 -20.75 16.18
C MET A 99 -13.30 -21.17 14.88
N ARG A 100 -13.56 -20.42 13.80
CA ARG A 100 -12.95 -20.62 12.47
C ARG A 100 -12.44 -19.30 11.93
N PRO A 101 -11.29 -19.28 11.22
CA PRO A 101 -10.83 -18.05 10.58
C PRO A 101 -11.82 -17.53 9.56
N ARG A 102 -11.95 -16.20 9.45
CA ARG A 102 -12.82 -15.52 8.48
C ARG A 102 -12.68 -16.05 7.06
N TRP A 103 -11.45 -16.26 6.60
CA TRP A 103 -11.17 -16.79 5.26
C TRP A 103 -11.74 -18.20 5.05
N TRP A 104 -11.72 -19.04 6.09
CA TRP A 104 -12.23 -20.41 6.02
C TRP A 104 -13.75 -20.39 5.91
N VAL A 105 -14.41 -19.52 6.68
CA VAL A 105 -15.87 -19.31 6.61
C VAL A 105 -16.29 -18.85 5.21
N SER A 106 -15.61 -17.85 4.65
CA SER A 106 -15.90 -17.37 3.29
C SER A 106 -15.66 -18.46 2.24
N ARG A 107 -14.59 -19.25 2.37
CA ARG A 107 -14.32 -20.39 1.48
C ARG A 107 -15.40 -21.47 1.62
N ARG A 108 -15.86 -21.76 2.84
CA ARG A 108 -16.90 -22.76 3.08
C ARG A 108 -18.25 -22.31 2.54
N ALA A 109 -18.61 -21.03 2.70
CA ALA A 109 -19.81 -20.46 2.10
C ALA A 109 -19.82 -20.59 0.56
N TRP A 110 -18.66 -20.37 -0.08
CA TRP A 110 -18.50 -20.63 -1.51
C TRP A 110 -18.68 -22.11 -1.87
N GLN A 111 -18.09 -23.04 -1.11
CA GLN A 111 -18.29 -24.49 -1.32
C GLN A 111 -19.74 -24.95 -1.12
N LEU A 112 -20.48 -24.28 -0.24
CA LEU A 112 -21.91 -24.51 0.00
C LEU A 112 -22.80 -23.84 -1.07
N GLY A 113 -22.24 -23.15 -2.06
CA GLY A 113 -22.99 -22.45 -3.11
C GLY A 113 -23.68 -21.17 -2.65
N LEU A 114 -23.35 -20.64 -1.46
CA LEU A 114 -23.98 -19.44 -0.89
C LEU A 114 -23.40 -18.13 -1.44
N VAL A 115 -22.27 -18.21 -2.16
CA VAL A 115 -21.56 -17.06 -2.71
C VAL A 115 -21.25 -17.34 -4.17
N VAL A 116 -21.59 -16.38 -5.04
CA VAL A 116 -21.24 -16.44 -6.46
C VAL A 116 -19.70 -16.38 -6.60
N PRO A 117 -19.07 -17.31 -7.35
CA PRO A 117 -17.64 -17.26 -7.61
C PRO A 117 -17.23 -15.90 -8.17
N ARG A 118 -16.16 -15.31 -7.62
CA ARG A 118 -15.55 -14.13 -8.21
C ARG A 118 -14.75 -14.55 -9.44
N PHE A 119 -15.24 -14.24 -10.63
CA PHE A 119 -14.47 -14.45 -11.85
C PHE A 119 -13.28 -13.50 -11.89
N LYS A 120 -12.13 -14.03 -12.33
CA LYS A 120 -10.93 -13.23 -12.55
C LYS A 120 -11.16 -12.39 -13.80
N GLU A 121 -10.88 -11.08 -13.71
CA GLU A 121 -10.90 -10.20 -14.88
C GLU A 121 -9.97 -10.75 -15.97
N GLU A 122 -10.36 -10.57 -17.22
CA GLU A 122 -9.55 -10.96 -18.37
C GLU A 122 -8.19 -10.23 -18.37
N PRO A 123 -7.14 -10.82 -18.97
CA PRO A 123 -5.89 -10.10 -19.22
C PRO A 123 -6.13 -8.79 -19.98
N TRP A 124 -5.24 -7.81 -19.80
CA TRP A 124 -5.30 -6.56 -20.57
C TRP A 124 -4.82 -6.81 -22.00
N SER A 125 -5.61 -6.44 -23.00
CA SER A 125 -5.22 -6.52 -24.41
C SER A 125 -4.34 -5.33 -24.82
N ASP A 126 -3.56 -5.48 -25.89
CA ASP A 126 -2.69 -4.40 -26.38
C ASP A 126 -3.49 -3.15 -26.80
N VAL A 127 -4.69 -3.34 -27.36
CA VAL A 127 -5.62 -2.25 -27.71
C VAL A 127 -6.10 -1.51 -26.46
N GLU A 128 -6.37 -2.22 -25.36
CA GLU A 128 -6.70 -1.60 -24.08
C GLU A 128 -5.52 -0.81 -23.51
N LEU A 129 -4.29 -1.30 -23.70
CA LEU A 129 -3.09 -0.61 -23.23
C LEU A 129 -2.87 0.71 -24.00
N GLU A 130 -3.04 0.69 -25.32
CA GLU A 130 -2.95 1.89 -26.15
C GLU A 130 -4.05 2.90 -25.81
N LEU A 131 -5.28 2.41 -25.61
CA LEU A 131 -6.40 3.25 -25.17
C LEU A 131 -6.14 3.85 -23.78
N LEU A 132 -5.53 3.06 -22.88
CA LEU A 132 -5.16 3.52 -21.55
C LEU A 132 -4.08 4.61 -21.62
N ASP A 133 -3.05 4.43 -22.44
CA ASP A 133 -1.95 5.37 -22.63
C ASP A 133 -2.46 6.72 -23.15
N ARG A 134 -3.23 6.70 -24.25
CA ARG A 134 -3.84 7.89 -24.86
C ARG A 134 -4.69 8.70 -23.87
N HIS A 135 -5.32 8.03 -22.92
CA HIS A 135 -6.23 8.65 -21.95
C HIS A 135 -5.67 8.67 -20.51
N ALA A 136 -4.39 8.36 -20.32
CA ALA A 136 -3.78 8.24 -18.99
C ALA A 136 -3.85 9.53 -18.18
N HIS A 137 -3.89 10.69 -18.85
CA HIS A 137 -4.03 11.99 -18.19
C HIS A 137 -5.42 12.25 -17.59
N LYS A 138 -6.45 11.45 -17.92
CA LYS A 138 -7.83 11.67 -17.47
C LYS A 138 -8.12 11.03 -16.11
N ASN A 139 -9.24 11.45 -15.50
CA ASN A 139 -9.78 10.84 -14.28
C ASN A 139 -10.12 9.35 -14.53
N PRO A 140 -9.74 8.42 -13.64
CA PRO A 140 -10.07 6.99 -13.78
C PRO A 140 -11.56 6.67 -14.01
N GLU A 141 -12.50 7.43 -13.45
CA GLU A 141 -13.94 7.23 -13.72
C GLU A 141 -14.32 7.63 -15.15
N VAL A 142 -13.66 8.65 -15.70
CA VAL A 142 -13.83 9.04 -17.11
C VAL A 142 -13.19 7.99 -18.03
N ILE A 143 -12.00 7.49 -17.69
CA ILE A 143 -11.35 6.41 -18.44
C ILE A 143 -12.24 5.16 -18.45
N LYS A 144 -12.87 4.81 -17.32
CA LYS A 144 -13.83 3.70 -17.24
C LYS A 144 -15.00 3.89 -18.21
N LEU A 145 -15.55 5.09 -18.34
CA LEU A 145 -16.61 5.38 -19.31
C LEU A 145 -16.10 5.25 -20.75
N ILE A 146 -14.87 5.69 -21.04
CA ILE A 146 -14.23 5.53 -22.35
C ILE A 146 -14.02 4.04 -22.67
N PHE A 147 -13.52 3.26 -21.72
CA PHE A 147 -13.34 1.81 -21.87
C PHE A 147 -14.68 1.13 -22.17
N LYS A 148 -15.73 1.46 -21.40
CA LYS A 148 -17.08 0.94 -21.63
C LYS A 148 -17.60 1.29 -23.03
N LYS A 149 -17.37 2.52 -23.50
CA LYS A 149 -17.74 2.95 -24.86
C LYS A 149 -17.01 2.18 -25.95
N ASN A 150 -15.79 1.71 -25.68
CA ASN A 150 -14.97 0.91 -26.59
C ASN A 150 -15.18 -0.61 -26.38
N GLY A 151 -16.19 -1.03 -25.63
CA GLY A 151 -16.52 -2.44 -25.40
C GLY A 151 -15.72 -3.14 -24.30
N TYR A 152 -14.94 -2.40 -23.52
CA TYR A 152 -14.12 -2.96 -22.44
C TYR A 152 -14.71 -2.67 -21.06
N GLU A 153 -14.85 -3.70 -20.23
CA GLU A 153 -15.34 -3.57 -18.85
C GLU A 153 -14.17 -3.57 -17.85
N ARG A 154 -13.62 -2.38 -17.59
CA ARG A 154 -12.58 -2.19 -16.55
C ARG A 154 -13.09 -1.33 -15.42
N THR A 155 -12.85 -1.78 -14.18
CA THR A 155 -13.12 -0.96 -13.00
C THR A 155 -12.14 0.21 -12.92
N ALA A 156 -12.55 1.33 -12.32
CA ALA A 156 -11.66 2.48 -12.11
C ALA A 156 -10.42 2.08 -11.28
N THR A 157 -10.58 1.15 -10.33
CA THR A 157 -9.46 0.57 -9.56
C THR A 157 -8.51 -0.25 -10.43
N ALA A 158 -9.03 -1.07 -11.35
CA ALA A 158 -8.20 -1.82 -12.30
C ALA A 158 -7.39 -0.88 -13.19
N ILE A 159 -8.03 0.19 -13.69
CA ILE A 159 -7.38 1.26 -14.46
C ILE A 159 -6.25 1.92 -13.66
N VAL A 160 -6.50 2.32 -12.40
CA VAL A 160 -5.47 2.92 -11.53
C VAL A 160 -4.30 1.96 -11.32
N ASN A 161 -4.59 0.69 -11.02
CA ASN A 161 -3.54 -0.31 -10.78
C ASN A 161 -2.72 -0.58 -12.04
N LYS A 162 -3.37 -0.65 -13.20
CA LYS A 162 -2.68 -0.87 -14.47
C LYS A 162 -1.82 0.34 -14.85
N ARG A 163 -2.35 1.56 -14.73
CA ARG A 163 -1.57 2.81 -14.92
C ARG A 163 -0.32 2.84 -14.04
N LYS A 164 -0.45 2.51 -12.76
CA LYS A 164 0.69 2.45 -11.82
C LYS A 164 1.76 1.44 -12.26
N ARG A 165 1.36 0.28 -12.78
CA ARG A 165 2.28 -0.77 -13.22
C ARG A 165 2.98 -0.47 -14.54
N LEU A 166 2.33 0.30 -15.39
CA LEU A 166 2.87 0.74 -16.69
C LEU A 166 3.53 2.12 -16.61
N GLU A 167 3.53 2.73 -15.43
CA GLU A 167 4.03 4.10 -15.21
C GLU A 167 3.37 5.17 -16.10
N LEU A 168 2.15 4.87 -16.59
CA LEU A 168 1.42 5.74 -17.51
C LEU A 168 0.71 6.89 -16.78
N GLY A 169 1.16 8.10 -17.11
CA GLY A 169 0.55 9.37 -16.74
C GLY A 169 0.85 9.81 -15.31
N LEU A 170 1.08 11.12 -15.17
CA LEU A 170 1.23 11.89 -13.94
C LEU A 170 0.43 11.31 -12.78
N LYS A 171 1.11 11.05 -11.66
CA LYS A 171 0.52 10.72 -10.35
C LYS A 171 -0.68 11.64 -10.12
N LEU A 172 -1.88 11.06 -10.28
CA LEU A 172 -3.21 11.68 -10.19
C LEU A 172 -3.18 13.10 -9.63
N ASN A 173 -3.33 14.10 -10.49
CA ASN A 173 -3.78 15.39 -10.02
C ASN A 173 -5.25 15.54 -10.39
N PRO A 174 -6.19 15.48 -9.42
CA PRO A 174 -7.62 15.71 -9.65
C PRO A 174 -7.92 17.10 -10.21
N ASP A 175 -6.96 18.01 -10.09
CA ASP A 175 -7.02 19.40 -10.51
C ASP A 175 -5.84 19.69 -11.45
N PRO A 176 -6.05 19.80 -12.78
CA PRO A 176 -4.98 20.04 -13.74
C PRO A 176 -4.25 21.37 -13.49
N ASP A 177 -4.91 22.33 -12.82
CA ASP A 177 -4.34 23.65 -12.57
C ASP A 177 -3.59 23.74 -11.23
N HIS A 178 -3.70 22.75 -10.35
CA HIS A 178 -3.09 22.81 -9.00
C HIS A 178 -2.38 21.53 -8.59
N LEU A 179 -1.06 21.58 -8.43
CA LEU A 179 -0.23 20.47 -7.95
C LEU A 179 -0.08 20.50 -6.42
N THR A 180 0.01 19.33 -5.81
CA THR A 180 0.47 19.21 -4.42
C THR A 180 1.98 19.36 -4.32
N ALA A 181 2.47 19.77 -3.15
CA ALA A 181 3.92 19.88 -2.90
C ALA A 181 4.68 18.56 -3.20
N ARG A 182 4.07 17.41 -2.93
CA ARG A 182 4.66 16.10 -3.26
C ARG A 182 4.70 15.82 -4.76
N GLN A 183 3.72 16.27 -5.52
CA GLN A 183 3.73 16.14 -6.98
C GLN A 183 4.76 17.06 -7.60
N VAL A 184 4.82 18.33 -7.18
CA VAL A 184 5.88 19.26 -7.61
C VAL A 184 7.26 18.68 -7.29
N ALA A 185 7.45 18.13 -6.09
CA ALA A 185 8.72 17.50 -5.70
C ALA A 185 9.10 16.35 -6.64
N GLY A 186 8.14 15.46 -6.96
CA GLY A 186 8.36 14.37 -7.90
C GLY A 186 8.69 14.85 -9.32
N LEU A 187 8.07 15.92 -9.79
CA LEU A 187 8.29 16.49 -11.12
C LEU A 187 9.60 17.27 -11.22
N MET A 188 10.02 17.88 -10.12
CA MET A 188 11.27 18.63 -10.03
C MET A 188 12.47 17.76 -9.64
N GLY A 189 12.24 16.49 -9.32
CA GLY A 189 13.29 15.58 -8.87
C GLY A 189 13.92 15.99 -7.53
N VAL A 190 13.13 16.61 -6.65
CA VAL A 190 13.54 17.06 -5.30
C VAL A 190 12.68 16.40 -4.22
N ASP A 191 13.05 16.59 -2.95
CA ASP A 191 12.21 16.14 -1.83
C ASP A 191 11.04 17.10 -1.55
N SER A 192 9.97 16.56 -0.98
CA SER A 192 8.80 17.34 -0.56
C SER A 192 9.12 18.43 0.48
N GLY A 193 10.17 18.25 1.29
CA GLY A 193 10.70 19.27 2.20
C GLY A 193 11.31 20.46 1.47
N THR A 194 12.00 20.22 0.34
CA THR A 194 12.54 21.30 -0.51
C THR A 194 11.41 22.17 -1.06
N VAL A 195 10.33 21.55 -1.54
CA VAL A 195 9.17 22.32 -2.03
C VAL A 195 8.47 23.09 -0.90
N LYS A 196 8.40 22.53 0.31
CA LYS A 196 7.90 23.29 1.48
C LYS A 196 8.78 24.50 1.77
N ARG A 197 10.11 24.33 1.70
CA ARG A 197 11.06 25.46 1.83
C ARG A 197 10.81 26.53 0.78
N TRP A 198 10.53 26.14 -0.47
CA TRP A 198 10.18 27.10 -1.52
C TRP A 198 8.92 27.89 -1.18
N ILE A 199 7.91 27.25 -0.62
CA ILE A 199 6.65 27.91 -0.21
C ILE A 199 6.89 28.86 0.97
N GLU A 200 7.64 28.42 1.97
CA GLU A 200 7.78 29.13 3.25
C GLU A 200 8.85 30.23 3.20
N LEU A 201 9.94 30.02 2.46
CA LEU A 201 11.11 30.91 2.48
C LEU A 201 11.41 31.58 1.13
N GLU A 202 11.12 30.93 0.02
CA GLU A 202 11.46 31.42 -1.33
C GLU A 202 10.24 31.98 -2.10
N GLY A 203 9.09 32.13 -1.43
CA GLY A 203 7.92 32.82 -1.96
C GLY A 203 7.12 32.07 -3.03
N LEU A 204 7.19 30.73 -3.12
CA LEU A 204 6.38 29.95 -4.05
C LEU A 204 4.88 30.05 -3.66
N PRO A 205 4.00 30.60 -4.52
CA PRO A 205 2.59 30.78 -4.15
C PRO A 205 1.82 29.46 -4.00
N ALA A 206 1.37 29.17 -2.77
CA ALA A 206 0.59 27.99 -2.44
C ALA A 206 -0.51 28.30 -1.43
N VAL A 207 -1.61 27.54 -1.49
CA VAL A 207 -2.74 27.65 -0.56
C VAL A 207 -2.94 26.32 0.16
N ARG A 208 -3.35 26.35 1.43
CA ARG A 208 -3.73 25.14 2.17
C ARG A 208 -5.04 24.56 1.64
N GLN A 209 -5.10 23.24 1.44
CA GLN A 209 -6.26 22.58 0.85
C GLN A 209 -7.48 22.54 1.78
N GLY A 210 -7.29 22.69 3.10
CA GLY A 210 -8.37 22.64 4.10
C GLY A 210 -8.84 21.22 4.41
N THR A 211 -7.96 20.22 4.29
CA THR A 211 -8.32 18.83 4.61
C THR A 211 -8.37 18.57 6.11
N LYS A 212 -9.26 17.68 6.56
CA LYS A 212 -9.35 17.24 7.97
C LYS A 212 -8.22 16.27 8.39
N ARG A 213 -7.06 16.29 7.72
CA ARG A 213 -5.95 15.35 7.97
C ARG A 213 -5.23 15.72 9.26
N THR A 214 -4.90 14.71 10.06
CA THR A 214 -4.14 14.91 11.30
C THR A 214 -2.64 15.09 11.02
N PRO A 215 -1.86 15.65 11.96
CA PRO A 215 -0.40 15.74 11.83
C PRO A 215 0.29 14.40 11.55
N GLN A 216 -0.18 13.31 12.19
CA GLN A 216 0.31 11.94 11.98
C GLN A 216 0.04 11.42 10.56
N GLN A 217 -0.95 11.99 9.85
CA GLN A 217 -1.27 11.68 8.45
C GLN A 217 -0.53 12.58 7.44
N GLY A 218 0.46 13.34 7.90
CA GLY A 218 1.25 14.27 7.09
C GLY A 218 0.69 15.69 7.03
N GLY A 219 -0.33 16.00 7.85
CA GLY A 219 -0.97 17.32 7.91
C GLY A 219 -1.78 17.68 6.66
N ASP A 220 -2.19 18.94 6.60
CA ASP A 220 -2.93 19.47 5.45
C ASP A 220 -2.03 19.69 4.22
N LEU A 221 -2.59 19.45 3.04
CA LEU A 221 -1.87 19.49 1.77
C LEU A 221 -1.74 20.93 1.26
N TRP A 222 -0.60 21.24 0.66
CA TRP A 222 -0.40 22.45 -0.12
C TRP A 222 -0.96 22.28 -1.53
N ARG A 223 -1.70 23.28 -2.03
CA ARG A 223 -2.12 23.42 -3.43
C ARG A 223 -1.33 24.54 -4.10
N ILE A 224 -0.57 24.18 -5.12
CA ILE A 224 0.34 25.06 -5.87
C ILE A 224 -0.23 25.20 -7.27
N ASN A 225 -0.63 26.42 -7.64
CA ASN A 225 -1.16 26.66 -8.98
C ASN A 225 -0.04 26.54 -10.04
N VAL A 226 -0.28 25.78 -11.10
CA VAL A 226 0.71 25.47 -12.15
C VAL A 226 1.21 26.74 -12.85
N ARG A 227 0.33 27.72 -13.11
CA ARG A 227 0.73 28.99 -13.74
C ARG A 227 1.63 29.81 -12.83
N LYS A 228 1.31 29.85 -11.52
CA LYS A 228 2.12 30.56 -10.52
C LYS A 228 3.46 29.85 -10.31
N LEU A 229 3.48 28.53 -10.33
CA LEU A 229 4.71 27.73 -10.28
C LEU A 229 5.62 28.05 -11.48
N ARG A 230 5.07 28.10 -12.70
CA ARG A 230 5.82 28.51 -13.91
C ARG A 230 6.46 29.88 -13.75
N LEU A 231 5.68 30.87 -13.31
CA LEU A 231 6.18 32.24 -13.09
C LEU A 231 7.29 32.26 -12.03
N TRP A 232 7.11 31.51 -10.94
CA TRP A 232 8.10 31.41 -9.87
C TRP A 232 9.40 30.76 -10.36
N ILE A 233 9.33 29.68 -11.15
CA ILE A 233 10.51 29.04 -11.76
C ILE A 233 11.29 30.04 -12.63
N GLY A 234 10.57 30.86 -13.41
CA GLY A 234 11.19 31.88 -14.25
C GLY A 234 12.02 32.90 -13.48
N SER A 235 11.60 33.27 -12.26
CA SER A 235 12.34 34.18 -11.39
C SER A 235 13.32 33.51 -10.43
N HIS A 236 13.21 32.18 -10.24
CA HIS A 236 14.01 31.40 -9.27
C HIS A 236 14.71 30.20 -9.93
N ALA A 237 15.21 30.37 -11.16
CA ALA A 237 15.80 29.30 -11.96
C ALA A 237 16.96 28.57 -11.25
N VAL A 238 17.71 29.26 -10.39
CA VAL A 238 18.82 28.69 -9.60
C VAL A 238 18.34 27.61 -8.62
N GLN A 239 17.09 27.68 -8.15
CA GLN A 239 16.53 26.69 -7.23
C GLN A 239 16.15 25.38 -7.94
N VAL A 240 16.15 25.35 -9.28
CA VAL A 240 15.68 24.22 -10.09
C VAL A 240 16.85 23.49 -10.76
N ASP A 241 17.06 22.24 -10.37
CA ASP A 241 18.06 21.36 -10.98
C ASP A 241 17.50 20.67 -12.23
N LEU A 242 17.73 21.26 -13.40
CA LEU A 242 17.26 20.77 -14.70
C LEU A 242 17.73 19.34 -15.04
N ARG A 243 18.72 18.79 -14.34
CA ARG A 243 19.18 17.41 -14.56
C ARG A 243 18.25 16.37 -13.94
N LYS A 244 17.46 16.78 -12.94
CA LYS A 244 16.59 15.89 -12.14
C LYS A 244 15.10 16.03 -12.47
N VAL A 245 14.72 17.10 -13.15
CA VAL A 245 13.32 17.34 -13.52
C VAL A 245 12.81 16.30 -14.51
N ASP A 246 11.52 16.03 -14.47
CA ASP A 246 10.82 15.37 -15.58
C ASP A 246 10.89 16.28 -16.81
N ARG A 247 11.77 15.94 -17.75
CA ARG A 247 12.13 16.79 -18.88
C ARG A 247 10.93 17.09 -19.79
N PHE A 248 10.08 16.09 -20.05
CA PHE A 248 8.93 16.26 -20.93
C PHE A 248 7.89 17.17 -20.29
N TRP A 249 7.56 16.92 -19.02
CA TRP A 249 6.64 17.78 -18.29
C TRP A 249 7.17 19.20 -18.12
N PHE A 250 8.47 19.35 -17.84
CA PHE A 250 9.08 20.67 -17.67
C PHE A 250 9.03 21.49 -18.97
N ILE A 251 9.29 20.86 -20.12
CA ILE A 251 9.13 21.50 -21.43
C ILE A 251 7.68 21.93 -21.64
N ASP A 252 6.72 21.04 -21.40
CA ASP A 252 5.29 21.35 -21.55
C ASP A 252 4.83 22.49 -20.62
N LEU A 253 5.35 22.53 -19.38
CA LEU A 253 5.06 23.59 -18.42
C LEU A 253 5.56 24.95 -18.93
N MET A 254 6.76 24.99 -19.49
CA MET A 254 7.40 26.23 -19.94
C MET A 254 6.90 26.68 -21.32
N ALA A 255 6.46 25.73 -22.16
CA ALA A 255 5.96 26.00 -23.51
C ALA A 255 4.49 26.45 -23.56
N ASN A 256 3.65 25.99 -22.63
CA ASN A 256 2.25 26.42 -22.57
C ASN A 256 2.15 27.88 -22.10
N ARG A 257 1.60 28.76 -22.95
CA ARG A 257 1.37 30.19 -22.65
C ARG A 257 0.11 30.42 -21.82
#